data_AF-A0A4Q9FJW5-F1
#
_entry.id   AF-A0A4Q9FJW5-F1
#
_cell.length_a   1.000
_cell.length_b   1.000
_cell.length_c   1.000
_cell.angle_alpha   90.00
_cell.angle_beta   90.00
_cell.angle_gamma   90.00
#
_symmetry.space_group_name_H-M   'P 1'
#
loop_
_entity.id
_entity.type
_entity.pdbx_description
1 polymer ?
#
loop_
_entity_poly.entity_id
_entity_poly.type
_entity_poly.pdbx_seq_one_letter_code
_entity_poly.pdbx_strand_id
1 'polypeptide(L)'
;MKRILSQFLLLSCLNLSAQVGIGTTTPVSTLDINGSLSANITTTSGNLTLDDTHHTVVLGGNHSITLPAANTCAGRIYIVKNPTTNTPIVSSYLDLTGTAATILNSETTISLQSDGTNWQQISANKIRYEKIVIWAEEAADLANNQMEWSYANGDTGFIGIPLPEAWEAYAVSFHADNTSNASNSMLMAVVDITGNGTYAEFFRFTATGANDNMSYTEILATPVAIPPGTTIGFRSITETGNINGARVAAWLRRIP
;
A
#
# COMPACT_ATOMS: atom_id res chain seq x y z
N MET A 1 -68.33 -42.22 5.23
CA MET A 1 -66.94 -42.16 4.76
C MET A 1 -66.76 -41.06 3.69
N LYS A 2 -66.77 -39.75 3.99
CA LYS A 2 -66.50 -38.70 2.95
C LYS A 2 -65.88 -37.38 3.44
N ARG A 3 -65.35 -37.26 4.66
CA ARG A 3 -64.81 -35.96 5.15
C ARG A 3 -63.44 -35.98 5.83
N ILE A 4 -62.81 -37.15 5.96
CA ILE A 4 -61.48 -37.26 6.59
C ILE A 4 -60.35 -37.18 5.55
N LEU A 5 -60.65 -37.39 4.26
CA LEU A 5 -59.64 -37.38 3.18
C LEU A 5 -59.24 -35.96 2.72
N SER A 6 -60.02 -34.92 3.02
CA SER A 6 -59.76 -33.55 2.56
C SER A 6 -58.83 -32.74 3.48
N GLN A 7 -58.74 -33.10 4.76
CA GLN A 7 -57.88 -32.38 5.73
C GLN A 7 -56.47 -32.99 5.77
N PHE A 8 -56.31 -34.26 5.42
CA PHE A 8 -55.00 -34.93 5.40
C PHE A 8 -54.18 -34.62 4.13
N LEU A 9 -54.85 -34.26 3.02
CA LEU A 9 -54.19 -33.94 1.74
C LEU A 9 -53.70 -32.48 1.65
N LEU A 10 -54.15 -31.60 2.55
CA LEU A 10 -53.71 -30.20 2.59
C LEU A 10 -52.39 -30.01 3.36
N LEU A 11 -51.93 -31.04 4.07
CA LEU A 11 -50.77 -30.98 4.96
C LEU A 11 -49.50 -31.58 4.34
N SER A 12 -49.60 -32.23 3.18
CA SER A 12 -48.50 -32.90 2.48
C SER A 12 -47.84 -32.08 1.37
N CYS A 13 -48.25 -30.83 1.14
CA CYS A 13 -47.78 -30.01 0.01
C CYS A 13 -47.15 -28.66 0.41
N LEU A 14 -47.05 -28.36 1.71
CA LEU A 14 -46.42 -27.13 2.16
C LEU A 14 -44.91 -27.35 2.26
N ASN A 15 -44.20 -27.11 1.16
CA ASN A 15 -42.79 -26.74 1.24
C ASN A 15 -42.71 -25.38 1.93
N LEU A 16 -42.85 -25.35 3.27
CA LEU A 16 -42.60 -24.17 4.09
C LEU A 16 -41.09 -23.91 4.05
N SER A 17 -40.67 -23.18 3.02
CA SER A 17 -39.35 -22.56 3.03
C SER A 17 -39.35 -21.55 4.18
N ALA A 18 -38.44 -21.71 5.14
CA ALA A 18 -38.26 -20.75 6.23
C ALA A 18 -37.55 -19.49 5.69
N GLN A 19 -38.25 -18.73 4.85
CA GLN A 19 -37.77 -17.46 4.33
C GLN A 19 -38.20 -16.34 5.28
N VAL A 20 -37.25 -15.48 5.62
CA VAL A 20 -37.48 -14.28 6.43
C VAL A 20 -37.37 -13.08 5.50
N GLY A 21 -38.50 -12.46 5.19
CA GLY A 21 -38.57 -11.19 4.46
C GLY A 21 -38.76 -10.03 5.43
N ILE A 22 -37.91 -9.00 5.33
CA ILE A 22 -38.05 -7.72 6.02
C ILE A 22 -38.36 -6.66 4.97
N GLY A 23 -39.52 -6.00 5.06
CA GLY A 23 -39.96 -5.00 4.07
C GLY A 23 -40.40 -5.58 2.72
N THR A 24 -40.59 -6.90 2.61
CA THR A 24 -41.06 -7.59 1.40
C THR A 24 -41.92 -8.81 1.77
N THR A 25 -42.92 -9.11 0.94
CA THR A 25 -43.75 -10.32 1.06
C THR A 25 -43.37 -11.41 0.05
N THR A 26 -42.45 -11.11 -0.87
CA THR A 26 -41.95 -12.02 -1.90
C THR A 26 -40.43 -12.10 -1.80
N PRO A 27 -39.88 -12.67 -0.70
CA PRO A 27 -38.45 -12.74 -0.51
C PRO A 27 -37.78 -13.57 -1.63
N VAL A 28 -36.68 -13.06 -2.18
CA VAL A 28 -35.88 -13.75 -3.22
C VAL A 28 -34.65 -14.47 -2.66
N SER A 29 -34.49 -14.44 -1.33
CA SER A 29 -33.42 -15.11 -0.58
C SER A 29 -33.96 -15.63 0.75
N THR A 30 -33.24 -16.56 1.40
CA THR A 30 -33.64 -17.12 2.71
C THR A 30 -33.77 -16.03 3.78
N LEU A 31 -32.91 -15.02 3.73
CA LEU A 31 -33.08 -13.74 4.41
C LEU A 31 -33.09 -12.66 3.32
N ASP A 32 -34.21 -11.96 3.18
CA ASP A 32 -34.36 -10.85 2.23
C ASP A 32 -34.70 -9.57 3.00
N ILE A 33 -33.88 -8.53 2.83
CA ILE A 33 -34.05 -7.24 3.49
C ILE A 33 -34.27 -6.20 2.39
N ASN A 34 -35.53 -5.84 2.17
CA ASN A 34 -35.92 -4.70 1.33
C ASN A 34 -35.89 -3.41 2.17
N GLY A 35 -34.69 -3.09 2.68
CA GLY A 35 -34.42 -2.00 3.62
C GLY A 35 -32.93 -1.91 3.93
N SER A 36 -32.58 -1.25 5.04
CA SER A 36 -31.18 -1.13 5.48
C SER A 36 -30.79 -2.22 6.48
N LEU A 37 -29.54 -2.67 6.43
CA LEU A 37 -28.91 -3.54 7.42
C LEU A 37 -27.90 -2.74 8.26
N SER A 38 -28.04 -2.79 9.58
CA SER A 38 -27.03 -2.28 10.51
C SER A 38 -26.26 -3.45 11.12
N ALA A 39 -24.93 -3.36 11.15
CA ALA A 39 -24.05 -4.37 11.72
C ALA A 39 -23.15 -3.76 12.80
N ASN A 40 -22.67 -4.59 13.73
CA ASN A 40 -21.77 -4.13 14.79
C ASN A 40 -20.45 -3.58 14.21
N ILE A 41 -19.98 -2.47 14.78
CA ILE A 41 -18.65 -1.92 14.51
C ILE A 41 -17.95 -1.59 15.82
N THR A 42 -16.70 -2.06 15.96
CA THR A 42 -15.88 -1.87 17.16
C THR A 42 -14.51 -1.33 16.77
N THR A 43 -13.97 -0.38 17.55
CA THR A 43 -12.58 0.08 17.42
C THR A 43 -11.74 -0.52 18.55
N THR A 44 -10.60 -1.13 18.23
CA THR A 44 -9.79 -1.81 19.25
C THR A 44 -9.04 -0.82 20.15
N SER A 45 -9.05 -1.08 21.46
CA SER A 45 -8.22 -0.39 22.46
C SER A 45 -7.02 -1.22 22.94
N GLY A 46 -6.93 -2.46 22.48
CA GLY A 46 -5.86 -3.42 22.73
C GLY A 46 -6.07 -4.65 21.83
N ASN A 47 -5.28 -5.71 22.07
CA ASN A 47 -5.48 -7.00 21.39
C ASN A 47 -6.92 -7.50 21.62
N LEU A 48 -7.55 -8.07 20.58
CA LEU A 48 -8.96 -8.44 20.62
C LEU A 48 -9.19 -9.84 20.05
N THR A 49 -9.92 -10.66 20.80
CA THR A 49 -10.48 -11.92 20.31
C THR A 49 -11.88 -11.66 19.77
N LEU A 50 -12.15 -12.05 18.52
CA LEU A 50 -13.45 -11.87 17.90
C LEU A 50 -14.41 -12.99 18.30
N ASP A 51 -15.67 -12.63 18.47
CA ASP A 51 -16.78 -13.52 18.79
C ASP A 51 -18.03 -13.19 17.95
N ASP A 52 -19.19 -13.71 18.32
CA ASP A 52 -20.44 -13.50 17.61
C ASP A 52 -21.04 -12.08 17.75
N THR A 53 -20.48 -11.24 18.62
CA THR A 53 -20.91 -9.84 18.79
C THR A 53 -20.21 -8.89 17.82
N HIS A 54 -19.14 -9.33 17.16
CA HIS A 54 -18.34 -8.53 16.25
C HIS A 54 -18.75 -8.75 14.78
N HIS A 55 -18.66 -7.70 13.96
CA HIS A 55 -18.77 -7.81 12.51
C HIS A 55 -17.68 -6.97 11.83
N THR A 56 -17.64 -5.67 12.09
CA THR A 56 -16.57 -4.79 11.61
C THR A 56 -15.67 -4.38 12.77
N VAL A 57 -14.37 -4.53 12.59
CA VAL A 57 -13.35 -4.16 13.57
C VAL A 57 -12.35 -3.19 12.93
N VAL A 58 -12.19 -2.02 13.54
CA VAL A 58 -11.19 -1.02 13.15
C VAL A 58 -10.06 -1.06 14.15
N LEU A 59 -8.81 -1.20 13.69
CA LEU A 59 -7.67 -1.17 14.59
C LEU A 59 -7.41 0.26 15.09
N GLY A 60 -7.36 0.43 16.41
CA GLY A 60 -6.96 1.69 17.05
C GLY A 60 -5.46 1.82 17.32
N GLY A 61 -4.66 0.80 17.00
CA GLY A 61 -3.22 0.75 17.28
C GLY A 61 -2.58 -0.53 16.75
N ASN A 62 -1.36 -0.83 17.22
CA ASN A 62 -0.67 -2.10 16.92
C ASN A 62 -1.26 -3.25 17.74
N HIS A 63 -2.50 -3.63 17.41
CA HIS A 63 -3.28 -4.61 18.17
C HIS A 63 -3.50 -5.88 17.36
N SER A 64 -3.16 -7.02 17.95
CA SER A 64 -3.40 -8.33 17.35
C SER A 64 -4.88 -8.71 17.39
N ILE A 65 -5.32 -9.44 16.37
CA ILE A 65 -6.69 -9.96 16.24
C ILE A 65 -6.67 -11.49 16.33
N THR A 66 -7.43 -12.04 17.26
CA THR A 66 -7.61 -13.49 17.38
C THR A 66 -8.97 -13.88 16.83
N LEU A 67 -8.99 -14.64 15.74
CA LEU A 67 -10.21 -15.23 15.18
C LEU A 67 -10.60 -16.47 15.99
N PRO A 68 -11.90 -16.77 16.17
CA PRO A 68 -12.34 -18.02 16.78
C PRO A 68 -12.04 -19.20 15.85
N ALA A 69 -12.07 -20.41 16.38
CA ALA A 69 -11.83 -21.62 15.60
C ALA A 69 -12.88 -21.74 14.48
N ALA A 70 -12.43 -21.82 13.21
CA ALA A 70 -13.31 -21.76 12.04
C ALA A 70 -14.41 -22.84 12.06
N ASN A 71 -14.10 -24.03 12.58
CA ASN A 71 -15.06 -25.13 12.73
C ASN A 71 -16.22 -24.85 13.70
N THR A 72 -16.16 -23.80 14.51
CA THR A 72 -17.23 -23.41 15.43
C THR A 72 -18.17 -22.35 14.85
N CYS A 73 -17.85 -21.78 13.69
CA CYS A 73 -18.54 -20.59 13.18
C CYS A 73 -18.61 -20.53 11.65
N ALA A 74 -18.87 -21.67 10.99
CA ALA A 74 -19.03 -21.73 9.54
C ALA A 74 -20.01 -20.66 9.01
N GLY A 75 -19.60 -19.94 7.97
CA GLY A 75 -20.37 -18.84 7.37
C GLY A 75 -20.19 -17.47 8.03
N ARG A 76 -19.58 -17.38 9.22
CA ARG A 76 -19.36 -16.10 9.91
C ARG A 76 -18.43 -15.20 9.12
N ILE A 77 -18.76 -13.91 9.04
CA ILE A 77 -18.01 -12.88 8.32
C ILE A 77 -17.47 -11.86 9.32
N TYR A 78 -16.20 -11.50 9.17
CA TYR A 78 -15.59 -10.34 9.81
C TYR A 78 -14.99 -9.41 8.76
N ILE A 79 -15.10 -8.10 8.99
CA ILE A 79 -14.38 -7.07 8.27
C ILE A 79 -13.35 -6.47 9.22
N VAL A 80 -12.07 -6.60 8.90
CA VAL A 80 -10.97 -6.04 9.72
C VAL A 80 -10.30 -4.93 8.93
N LYS A 81 -10.43 -3.69 9.43
CA LYS A 81 -9.78 -2.50 8.88
C LYS A 81 -8.57 -2.14 9.73
N ASN A 82 -7.39 -2.12 9.12
CA ASN A 82 -6.17 -1.59 9.71
C ASN A 82 -5.85 -0.23 9.06
N PRO A 83 -6.26 0.89 9.67
CA PRO A 83 -5.92 2.24 9.18
C PRO A 83 -4.52 2.70 9.64
N THR A 84 -3.78 1.87 10.37
CA THR A 84 -2.49 2.26 10.96
C THR A 84 -1.33 1.90 10.04
N THR A 85 -0.15 2.45 10.34
CA THR A 85 1.13 2.08 9.71
C THR A 85 1.73 0.78 10.27
N ASN A 86 1.11 0.18 11.28
CA ASN A 86 1.59 -1.07 11.89
C ASN A 86 1.11 -2.29 11.11
N THR A 87 1.85 -3.40 11.25
CA THR A 87 1.51 -4.71 10.66
C THR A 87 1.29 -5.76 11.76
N PRO A 88 0.20 -5.67 12.55
CA PRO A 88 -0.04 -6.59 13.65
C PRO A 88 -0.37 -8.02 13.19
N ILE A 89 -0.22 -8.96 14.11
CA ILE A 89 -0.53 -10.38 13.89
C ILE A 89 -2.04 -10.61 13.96
N VAL A 90 -2.55 -11.48 13.08
CA VAL A 90 -3.90 -12.06 13.14
C VAL A 90 -3.83 -13.58 13.15
N SER A 91 -4.83 -14.25 13.72
CA SER A 91 -4.99 -15.70 13.56
C SER A 91 -4.88 -16.10 12.07
N SER A 92 -4.33 -17.28 11.81
CA SER A 92 -4.12 -17.76 10.45
C SER A 92 -5.41 -17.74 9.63
N TYR A 93 -5.32 -17.22 8.42
CA TYR A 93 -6.35 -17.27 7.39
C TYR A 93 -5.70 -17.62 6.05
N LEU A 94 -6.50 -18.04 5.06
CA LEU A 94 -6.05 -18.25 3.69
C LEU A 94 -6.29 -16.97 2.89
N ASP A 95 -5.23 -16.43 2.30
CA ASP A 95 -5.29 -15.20 1.51
C ASP A 95 -6.02 -15.41 0.16
N LEU A 96 -6.10 -14.35 -0.66
CA LEU A 96 -6.75 -14.40 -1.97
C LEU A 96 -6.13 -15.42 -2.95
N THR A 97 -4.91 -15.91 -2.68
CA THR A 97 -4.22 -16.94 -3.46
C THR A 97 -4.37 -18.35 -2.86
N GLY A 98 -5.01 -18.46 -1.70
CA GLY A 98 -5.13 -19.71 -0.94
C GLY A 98 -3.91 -20.02 -0.06
N THR A 99 -3.01 -19.06 0.18
CA THR A 99 -1.82 -19.25 1.01
C THR A 99 -2.10 -18.82 2.45
N ALA A 100 -1.58 -19.55 3.42
CA ALA A 100 -1.73 -19.20 4.83
C ALA A 100 -1.00 -17.89 5.16
N ALA A 101 -1.73 -16.95 5.78
CA ALA A 101 -1.24 -15.65 6.20
C ALA A 101 -1.62 -15.37 7.67
N THR A 102 -0.74 -14.64 8.37
CA THR A 102 -0.89 -14.31 9.81
C THR A 102 -0.64 -12.82 10.09
N ILE A 103 -0.57 -11.98 9.05
CA ILE A 103 -0.24 -10.56 9.17
C ILE A 103 -1.39 -9.71 8.61
N LEU A 104 -1.82 -8.71 9.39
CA LEU A 104 -2.67 -7.63 8.89
C LEU A 104 -1.80 -6.52 8.34
N ASN A 105 -1.75 -6.38 7.02
CA ASN A 105 -0.98 -5.31 6.37
C ASN A 105 -1.49 -3.92 6.80
N SER A 106 -0.57 -2.95 6.88
CA SER A 106 -0.88 -1.54 7.15
C SER A 106 -1.78 -0.96 6.06
N GLU A 107 -2.65 0.00 6.43
CA GLU A 107 -3.51 0.72 5.49
C GLU A 107 -4.36 -0.20 4.59
N THR A 108 -4.87 -1.28 5.17
CA THR A 108 -5.70 -2.27 4.47
C THR A 108 -7.02 -2.54 5.16
N THR A 109 -7.97 -3.08 4.41
CA THR A 109 -9.18 -3.72 4.94
C THR A 109 -9.30 -5.10 4.32
N ILE A 110 -9.51 -6.12 5.14
CA ILE A 110 -9.78 -7.48 4.70
C ILE A 110 -11.17 -7.90 5.17
N SER A 111 -11.87 -8.65 4.33
CA SER A 111 -13.05 -9.42 4.74
C SER A 111 -12.68 -10.89 4.83
N LEU A 112 -12.96 -11.50 5.97
CA LEU A 112 -12.74 -12.90 6.23
C LEU A 112 -14.07 -13.61 6.41
N GLN A 113 -14.23 -14.78 5.81
CA GLN A 113 -15.38 -15.65 6.03
C GLN A 113 -14.92 -17.05 6.42
N SER A 114 -15.53 -17.61 7.46
CA SER A 114 -15.25 -18.99 7.84
C SER A 114 -15.93 -19.96 6.88
N ASP A 115 -15.21 -20.96 6.39
CA ASP A 115 -15.77 -22.07 5.61
C ASP A 115 -16.07 -23.33 6.47
N GLY A 116 -15.91 -23.23 7.79
CA GLY A 116 -16.02 -24.35 8.72
C GLY A 116 -14.73 -25.16 8.93
N THR A 117 -13.65 -24.84 8.23
CA THR A 117 -12.32 -25.45 8.40
C THR A 117 -11.24 -24.38 8.55
N ASN A 118 -11.26 -23.37 7.69
CA ASN A 118 -10.33 -22.25 7.62
C ASN A 118 -11.10 -20.92 7.63
N TRP A 119 -10.38 -19.84 7.93
CA TRP A 119 -10.81 -18.49 7.60
C TRP A 119 -10.34 -18.16 6.18
N GLN A 120 -11.26 -17.83 5.30
CA GLN A 120 -10.99 -17.47 3.90
C GLN A 120 -11.02 -15.96 3.75
N GLN A 121 -9.99 -15.39 3.14
CA GLN A 121 -10.05 -14.01 2.70
C GLN A 121 -10.91 -13.92 1.44
N ILE A 122 -12.03 -13.19 1.53
CA ILE A 122 -12.99 -13.02 0.43
C ILE A 122 -12.88 -11.65 -0.24
N SER A 123 -12.22 -10.68 0.40
CA SER A 123 -11.91 -9.39 -0.21
C SER A 123 -10.69 -8.74 0.44
N ALA A 124 -10.04 -7.86 -0.31
CA ALA A 124 -8.98 -6.98 0.17
C ALA A 124 -9.11 -5.61 -0.49
N ASN A 125 -9.13 -4.55 0.32
CA ASN A 125 -8.91 -3.20 -0.14
C ASN A 125 -7.61 -2.70 0.49
N LYS A 126 -6.64 -2.32 -0.35
CA LYS A 126 -5.37 -1.76 0.11
C LYS A 126 -5.08 -0.49 -0.65
N ILE A 127 -4.50 0.49 0.02
CA ILE A 127 -3.88 1.62 -0.68
C ILE A 127 -2.72 1.05 -1.49
N ARG A 128 -2.78 1.21 -2.81
CA ARG A 128 -1.69 0.82 -3.71
C ARG A 128 -1.02 2.07 -4.22
N TYR A 129 0.28 2.13 -4.00
CA TYR A 129 1.11 3.12 -4.65
C TYR A 129 1.40 2.67 -6.08
N GLU A 130 1.17 3.56 -7.04
CA GLU A 130 1.90 3.54 -8.30
C GLU A 130 3.33 4.02 -8.03
N LYS A 131 4.34 3.37 -8.62
CA LYS A 131 5.75 3.69 -8.42
C LYS A 131 6.46 3.88 -9.74
N ILE A 132 7.30 4.90 -9.81
CA ILE A 132 8.21 5.13 -10.94
C ILE A 132 9.61 5.45 -10.41
N VAL A 133 10.61 5.27 -11.28
CA VAL A 133 11.99 5.69 -11.01
C VAL A 133 12.37 6.69 -12.07
N ILE A 134 12.87 7.83 -11.63
CA ILE A 134 13.51 8.80 -12.51
C ILE A 134 14.98 8.80 -12.18
N TRP A 135 15.79 8.56 -13.19
CA TRP A 135 17.23 8.49 -13.06
C TRP A 135 17.90 9.38 -14.09
N ALA A 136 19.11 9.81 -13.77
CA ALA A 136 19.98 10.57 -14.65
C ALA A 136 21.41 10.03 -14.54
N GLU A 137 22.17 10.16 -15.62
CA GLU A 137 23.59 9.86 -15.69
C GLU A 137 24.38 11.16 -15.77
N GLU A 138 25.63 11.15 -15.29
CA GLU A 138 26.51 12.30 -15.49
C GLU A 138 26.71 12.60 -16.98
N ALA A 139 26.70 13.88 -17.34
CA ALA A 139 26.92 14.38 -18.70
C ALA A 139 28.38 14.81 -18.92
N ALA A 140 29.11 15.05 -17.83
CA ALA A 140 30.49 15.49 -17.75
C ALA A 140 31.03 15.15 -16.35
N ASP A 141 32.33 15.38 -16.13
CA ASP A 141 32.97 15.27 -14.81
C ASP A 141 32.14 16.05 -13.79
N LEU A 142 31.75 15.40 -12.68
CA LEU A 142 30.97 16.06 -11.64
C LEU A 142 31.76 17.21 -11.03
N ALA A 143 31.12 18.37 -10.86
CA ALA A 143 31.74 19.50 -10.18
C ALA A 143 30.80 20.16 -9.16
N ASN A 144 31.42 20.92 -8.25
CA ASN A 144 30.70 21.63 -7.20
C ASN A 144 29.68 22.61 -7.79
N ASN A 145 28.45 22.54 -7.28
CA ASN A 145 27.34 23.41 -7.65
C ASN A 145 26.88 23.33 -9.12
N GLN A 146 27.16 22.23 -9.83
CA GLN A 146 26.80 22.07 -11.25
C GLN A 146 25.53 21.23 -11.50
N MET A 147 24.96 21.43 -12.69
CA MET A 147 23.82 20.68 -13.26
C MET A 147 24.32 19.79 -14.40
N GLU A 148 25.08 18.75 -14.05
CA GLU A 148 25.71 17.83 -14.99
C GLU A 148 24.95 16.50 -15.10
N TRP A 149 23.64 16.52 -14.84
CA TRP A 149 22.78 15.34 -14.86
C TRP A 149 21.98 15.28 -16.16
N SER A 150 22.28 14.28 -16.98
CA SER A 150 21.63 14.03 -18.27
C SER A 150 20.56 12.95 -18.18
N TYR A 151 19.50 13.13 -18.95
CA TYR A 151 18.42 12.16 -19.13
C TYR A 151 18.53 11.39 -20.47
N ALA A 152 19.59 11.65 -21.24
CA ALA A 152 19.93 10.97 -22.50
C ALA A 152 21.38 11.29 -22.95
N ASN A 153 21.65 11.42 -24.25
CA ASN A 153 22.96 11.49 -24.92
C ASN A 153 23.86 12.70 -24.54
N GLY A 154 24.31 12.76 -23.28
CA GLY A 154 25.22 13.79 -22.79
C GLY A 154 24.61 15.20 -22.75
N ASP A 155 23.31 15.31 -22.55
CA ASP A 155 22.62 16.60 -22.46
C ASP A 155 23.11 17.37 -21.23
N THR A 156 23.37 18.67 -21.38
CA THR A 156 23.86 19.54 -20.30
C THR A 156 22.91 20.70 -20.04
N GLY A 157 22.88 21.18 -18.79
CA GLY A 157 22.10 22.34 -18.37
C GLY A 157 20.87 22.00 -17.53
N PHE A 158 19.90 22.92 -17.50
CA PHE A 158 18.69 22.82 -16.68
C PHE A 158 17.63 21.97 -17.37
N ILE A 159 17.89 20.68 -17.44
CA ILE A 159 17.03 19.68 -18.09
C ILE A 159 16.48 18.76 -17.00
N GLY A 160 15.20 18.42 -17.11
CA GLY A 160 14.51 17.55 -16.17
C GLY A 160 13.34 16.87 -16.83
N ILE A 161 12.63 16.05 -16.05
CA ILE A 161 11.44 15.34 -16.51
C ILE A 161 10.18 16.07 -16.00
N PRO A 162 9.34 16.63 -16.89
CA PRO A 162 8.09 17.24 -16.49
C PRO A 162 7.11 16.20 -15.93
N LEU A 163 6.59 16.45 -14.73
CA LEU A 163 5.62 15.60 -14.06
C LEU A 163 4.23 16.25 -14.13
N PRO A 164 3.26 15.68 -14.85
CA PRO A 164 1.93 16.28 -14.98
C PRO A 164 1.09 16.18 -13.70
N GLU A 165 1.45 15.27 -12.81
CA GLU A 165 0.66 14.88 -11.64
C GLU A 165 1.48 15.05 -10.36
N ALA A 166 0.80 15.04 -9.21
CA ALA A 166 1.45 15.09 -7.92
C ALA A 166 2.09 13.73 -7.59
N TRP A 167 3.32 13.76 -7.06
CA TRP A 167 4.06 12.59 -6.60
C TRP A 167 4.61 12.82 -5.20
N GLU A 168 5.13 11.77 -4.58
CA GLU A 168 6.02 11.86 -3.44
C GLU A 168 7.31 11.10 -3.72
N ALA A 169 8.46 11.74 -3.48
CA ALA A 169 9.74 11.07 -3.45
C ALA A 169 9.88 10.32 -2.13
N TYR A 170 10.18 9.02 -2.17
CA TYR A 170 10.29 8.19 -0.97
C TYR A 170 11.65 7.51 -0.80
N ALA A 171 12.47 7.49 -1.85
CA ALA A 171 13.83 6.98 -1.78
C ALA A 171 14.72 7.63 -2.84
N VAL A 172 16.02 7.53 -2.62
CA VAL A 172 17.05 7.91 -3.59
C VAL A 172 18.11 6.83 -3.69
N SER A 173 18.84 6.86 -4.80
CA SER A 173 20.02 6.04 -4.98
C SER A 173 21.09 6.79 -5.77
N PHE A 174 22.34 6.43 -5.51
CA PHE A 174 23.50 6.93 -6.21
C PHE A 174 24.49 5.79 -6.41
N HIS A 175 25.22 5.82 -7.52
CA HIS A 175 26.30 4.88 -7.79
C HIS A 175 27.30 5.54 -8.74
N ALA A 176 28.61 5.35 -8.52
CA ALA A 176 29.63 5.96 -9.36
C ALA A 176 30.92 5.12 -9.40
N ASP A 177 31.73 5.24 -10.43
CA ASP A 177 33.09 4.70 -10.40
C ASP A 177 33.91 5.40 -9.29
N ASN A 178 34.19 4.65 -8.22
CA ASN A 178 35.11 5.02 -7.16
C ASN A 178 36.17 3.92 -6.98
N THR A 179 36.78 3.51 -8.09
CA THR A 179 37.80 2.45 -8.18
C THR A 179 39.03 2.65 -7.30
N SER A 180 39.27 3.87 -6.77
CA SER A 180 40.39 4.16 -5.88
C SER A 180 40.17 3.73 -4.41
N ASN A 181 38.96 3.28 -4.04
CA ASN A 181 38.56 3.02 -2.64
C ASN A 181 38.84 4.21 -1.69
N ALA A 182 38.92 5.42 -2.23
CA ALA A 182 39.10 6.64 -1.47
C ALA A 182 37.81 7.03 -0.75
N SER A 183 37.94 7.79 0.35
CA SER A 183 36.85 8.37 1.15
C SER A 183 36.08 9.47 0.41
N ASN A 184 35.64 9.16 -0.81
CA ASN A 184 34.96 10.10 -1.68
C ASN A 184 33.52 10.32 -1.20
N SER A 185 32.99 11.52 -1.41
CA SER A 185 31.60 11.83 -1.08
C SER A 185 30.96 12.77 -2.08
N MET A 186 29.68 12.55 -2.39
CA MET A 186 28.83 13.46 -3.13
C MET A 186 27.65 13.90 -2.27
N LEU A 187 27.50 15.21 -2.09
CA LEU A 187 26.26 15.83 -1.67
C LEU A 187 25.49 16.27 -2.91
N MET A 188 24.23 15.85 -3.01
CA MET A 188 23.35 16.13 -4.14
C MET A 188 21.99 16.65 -3.67
N ALA A 189 21.26 17.28 -4.60
CA ALA A 189 19.86 17.65 -4.40
C ALA A 189 18.97 17.05 -5.50
N VAL A 190 17.74 16.71 -5.10
CA VAL A 190 16.61 16.61 -6.03
C VAL A 190 15.96 17.98 -6.11
N VAL A 191 15.71 18.46 -7.32
CA VAL A 191 15.27 19.85 -7.57
C VAL A 191 14.03 19.92 -8.46
N ASP A 192 13.31 21.04 -8.36
CA ASP A 192 12.38 21.52 -9.38
C ASP A 192 13.08 22.54 -10.27
N ILE A 193 13.13 22.28 -11.57
CA ILE A 193 13.68 23.19 -12.57
C ILE A 193 12.57 24.15 -12.99
N THR A 194 12.68 25.40 -12.54
CA THR A 194 11.66 26.44 -12.77
C THR A 194 11.96 27.31 -13.99
N GLY A 195 13.15 27.16 -14.57
CA GLY A 195 13.61 27.92 -15.73
C GLY A 195 15.09 27.72 -15.99
N ASN A 196 15.60 28.34 -17.06
CA ASN A 196 17.02 28.28 -17.39
C ASN A 196 17.84 29.04 -16.33
N GLY A 197 18.68 28.33 -15.57
CA GLY A 197 19.45 28.92 -14.48
C GLY A 197 18.74 28.95 -13.13
N THR A 198 17.46 28.54 -13.05
CA THR A 198 16.63 28.70 -11.86
C THR A 198 16.02 27.38 -11.40
N TYR A 199 16.13 27.09 -10.11
CA TYR A 199 15.67 25.86 -9.50
C TYR A 199 15.28 26.06 -8.03
N ALA A 200 14.46 25.16 -7.52
CA ALA A 200 14.17 25.01 -6.10
C ALA A 200 14.59 23.62 -5.62
N GLU A 201 15.22 23.52 -4.46
CA GLU A 201 15.61 22.22 -3.90
C GLU A 201 14.45 21.61 -3.10
N PHE A 202 14.13 20.34 -3.35
CA PHE A 202 13.19 19.59 -2.54
C PHE A 202 13.87 19.04 -1.29
N PHE A 203 14.97 18.31 -1.49
CA PHE A 203 15.76 17.72 -0.42
C PHE A 203 17.17 17.37 -0.92
N ARG A 204 18.05 17.08 0.03
CA ARG A 204 19.45 16.71 -0.21
C ARG A 204 19.76 15.35 0.38
N PHE A 205 20.74 14.67 -0.18
CA PHE A 205 21.28 13.41 0.33
C PHE A 205 22.77 13.33 0.03
N THR A 206 23.50 12.58 0.87
CA THR A 206 24.95 12.44 0.76
C THR A 206 25.31 10.98 0.53
N ALA A 207 25.90 10.69 -0.62
CA ALA A 207 26.54 9.40 -0.87
C ALA A 207 28.02 9.48 -0.44
N THR A 208 28.47 8.52 0.37
CA THR A 208 29.88 8.42 0.83
C THR A 208 30.43 7.04 0.48
N GLY A 209 31.70 6.93 0.11
CA GLY A 209 32.30 5.63 -0.25
C GLY A 209 33.64 5.36 0.42
N ALA A 210 33.76 4.17 1.02
CA ALA A 210 34.88 3.24 0.86
C ALA A 210 34.23 1.86 0.88
N ASN A 211 34.37 1.08 -0.20
CA ASN A 211 33.67 -0.16 -0.58
C ASN A 211 32.51 0.03 -1.60
N ASP A 212 32.61 -0.69 -2.72
CA ASP A 212 31.60 -0.88 -3.78
C ASP A 212 31.20 0.35 -4.61
N ASN A 213 32.17 1.08 -5.20
CA ASN A 213 31.86 2.08 -6.24
C ASN A 213 30.75 3.08 -5.83
N MET A 214 30.81 3.58 -4.59
CA MET A 214 29.82 4.51 -4.02
C MET A 214 28.35 4.07 -4.20
N SER A 215 28.08 2.77 -4.17
CA SER A 215 26.74 2.22 -4.19
C SER A 215 25.97 2.67 -2.94
N TYR A 216 25.00 3.55 -3.15
CA TYR A 216 24.22 4.21 -2.10
C TYR A 216 22.73 4.10 -2.39
N THR A 217 21.96 3.80 -1.36
CA THR A 217 20.50 3.94 -1.37
C THR A 217 20.00 4.36 -0.01
N GLU A 218 18.96 5.19 -0.02
CA GLU A 218 18.30 5.68 1.18
C GLU A 218 16.79 5.71 0.97
N ILE A 219 16.04 5.13 1.90
CA ILE A 219 14.61 5.39 2.05
C ILE A 219 14.46 6.64 2.92
N LEU A 220 13.79 7.66 2.40
CA LEU A 220 13.61 8.91 3.13
C LEU A 220 12.76 8.66 4.38
N ALA A 221 13.22 9.18 5.52
CA ALA A 221 12.49 9.09 6.79
C ALA A 221 11.09 9.73 6.70
N THR A 222 10.96 10.75 5.85
CA THR A 222 9.69 11.37 5.51
C THR A 222 9.63 11.56 4.00
N PRO A 223 8.67 10.95 3.30
CA PRO A 223 8.47 11.20 1.88
C PRO A 223 8.29 12.69 1.59
N VAL A 224 8.89 13.17 0.51
CA VAL A 224 8.88 14.58 0.13
C VAL A 224 7.86 14.80 -0.99
N ALA A 225 6.92 15.72 -0.79
CA ALA A 225 5.91 16.04 -1.79
C ALA A 225 6.54 16.69 -3.03
N ILE A 226 6.14 16.21 -4.21
CA ILE A 226 6.51 16.70 -5.53
C ILE A 226 5.23 17.21 -6.21
N PRO A 227 5.00 18.54 -6.25
CA PRO A 227 3.77 19.12 -6.80
C PRO A 227 3.56 18.80 -8.29
N PRO A 228 2.30 18.80 -8.78
CA PRO A 228 2.03 18.68 -10.21
C PRO A 228 2.63 19.86 -10.98
N GLY A 229 3.13 19.61 -12.19
CA GLY A 229 3.83 20.61 -13.00
C GLY A 229 5.32 20.78 -12.67
N THR A 230 5.85 20.06 -11.68
CA THR A 230 7.29 20.03 -11.37
C THR A 230 8.09 19.53 -12.57
N THR A 231 9.21 20.17 -12.87
CA THR A 231 10.23 19.59 -13.78
C THR A 231 11.35 19.01 -12.93
N ILE A 232 11.28 17.71 -12.63
CA ILE A 232 12.19 17.11 -11.67
C ILE A 232 13.60 16.97 -12.26
N GLY A 233 14.58 17.44 -11.50
CA GLY A 233 16.00 17.49 -11.84
C GLY A 233 16.88 16.93 -10.73
N PHE A 234 18.17 16.77 -11.03
CA PHE A 234 19.21 16.52 -10.03
C PHE A 234 20.29 17.60 -10.11
N ARG A 235 20.98 17.82 -8.99
CA ARG A 235 22.07 18.80 -8.90
C ARG A 235 23.20 18.29 -8.01
N SER A 236 24.43 18.47 -8.47
CA SER A 236 25.63 18.26 -7.66
C SER A 236 25.88 19.48 -6.79
N ILE A 237 26.10 19.29 -5.48
CA ILE A 237 26.36 20.39 -4.54
C ILE A 237 27.83 20.41 -4.14
N THR A 238 28.32 19.30 -3.60
CA THR A 238 29.69 19.18 -3.14
C THR A 238 30.23 17.80 -3.43
N GLU A 239 31.30 17.77 -4.20
CA GLU A 239 32.18 16.63 -4.40
C GLU A 239 33.37 16.73 -3.44
N THR A 240 33.75 15.59 -2.88
CA THR A 240 35.04 15.40 -2.22
C THR A 240 35.68 14.16 -2.82
N GLY A 241 36.85 14.32 -3.43
CA GLY A 241 37.52 13.26 -4.19
C GLY A 241 37.42 13.49 -5.69
N ASN A 242 37.48 12.40 -6.45
CA ASN A 242 37.28 12.38 -7.89
C ASN A 242 36.30 11.24 -8.21
N ILE A 243 35.12 11.59 -8.72
CA ILE A 243 33.99 10.70 -8.92
C ILE A 243 33.59 10.76 -10.39
N ASN A 244 33.54 9.59 -11.03
CA ASN A 244 33.25 9.45 -12.45
C ASN A 244 32.20 8.36 -12.66
N GLY A 245 31.61 8.28 -13.85
CA GLY A 245 30.59 7.30 -14.22
C GLY A 245 29.38 7.27 -13.28
N ALA A 246 28.92 8.42 -12.79
CA ALA A 246 27.87 8.50 -11.79
C ALA A 246 26.45 8.40 -12.37
N ARG A 247 25.58 7.77 -11.58
CA ARG A 247 24.13 7.70 -11.81
C ARG A 247 23.42 8.05 -10.53
N VAL A 248 22.32 8.78 -10.67
CA VAL A 248 21.46 9.18 -9.57
C VAL A 248 20.03 8.82 -9.90
N ALA A 249 19.24 8.44 -8.89
CA ALA A 249 17.81 8.22 -9.07
C ALA A 249 16.98 8.72 -7.90
N ALA A 250 15.78 9.18 -8.22
CA ALA A 250 14.70 9.46 -7.29
C ALA A 250 13.58 8.44 -7.53
N TRP A 251 13.17 7.79 -6.45
CA TRP A 251 12.06 6.84 -6.45
C TRP A 251 10.81 7.58 -6.03
N LEU A 252 9.87 7.66 -6.97
CA LEU A 252 8.61 8.36 -6.78
C LEU A 252 7.47 7.37 -6.62
N ARG A 253 6.47 7.77 -5.84
CA ARG A 253 5.22 7.05 -5.73
C ARG A 253 4.02 7.99 -5.62
N ARG A 254 2.83 7.49 -5.93
CA ARG A 254 1.56 8.20 -5.73
C ARG A 254 0.42 7.24 -5.46
N ILE A 255 -0.64 7.74 -4.85
CA ILE A 255 -1.93 7.04 -4.79
C ILE A 255 -2.74 7.52 -6.01
N PRO A 256 -3.05 6.65 -6.98
CA PRO A 256 -3.82 7.01 -8.17
C PRO A 256 -5.29 7.34 -7.85
#